data_AF-A0A0B2RPG5-F1
#
_entry.id   AF-A0A0B2RPG5-F1
#
_cell.length_a   1.000
_cell.length_b   1.000
_cell.length_c   1.000
_cell.angle_alpha   90.00
_cell.angle_beta   90.00
_cell.angle_gamma   90.00
#
_symmetry.space_group_name_H-M   'P 1'
#
loop_
_entity.id
_entity.type
_entity.pdbx_description
1 polymer ?
#
loop_
_entity_poly.entity_id
_entity_poly.type
_entity_poly.pdbx_seq_one_letter_code
_entity_poly.pdbx_strand_id
1 'polypeptide(L)'
;MAWLWRAGAKLSLVASAVGGGATAALIATSDDPEMALKLFATVPHRLFRGAATAANIAFDYEYSLRGFPEGSSERERIKHEVHLRSAQKLQDLCFKNGGVYIKLGQHLGQLEYLVPEEYVQTMRESMLNRCPVSSYEQVCNVFKKELGDTPDKIFSEFDPVPIASASLAQVHVARTHDGQKVAVKVQHTHMTDTAAADHATVELVVNTLHRFFPSFDYRWLIDEISESLPKASCYLTLKQYLCLKELDFLTEAKNSERCVENFHKLSPHIANYVYAPNVYWNLSTSKLLTMEFMDGAYVNDVKTIRKLGINLHELSTLVSQTFAEMMFKHGFVHCDPHAANLLVRPLPSSKASIWGRRKPQLILLDHGLYKELDFQTRTNYASLWKALVFADANAIKEYSTKLGAGEDLYALFAGVLTMRPWNRVVDPSMDHLVIQGNESDRLELQMYASQYFHQISELLRRLPRVILLMLKTNDCLRAVNNSLLQGSSLETFFVIGKVSSEAVIEAKMLQSKSLLTWLNIKLDKILLEVRLWGMQVALWLLQLRKSLSWYNQAL
;
A
#
# COMPACT_ATOMS: atom_id res chain seq x y z
N MET A 1 -20.22 1.41 -33.77
CA MET A 1 -21.24 0.34 -33.69
C MET A 1 -20.80 -0.98 -34.33
N ALA A 2 -20.32 -1.01 -35.58
CA ALA A 2 -19.86 -2.27 -36.22
C ALA A 2 -18.50 -2.83 -35.68
N TRP A 3 -17.65 -1.98 -35.11
CA TRP A 3 -16.37 -2.40 -34.49
C TRP A 3 -16.56 -3.03 -33.10
N LEU A 4 -17.60 -2.60 -32.37
CA LEU A 4 -17.97 -3.07 -31.02
C LEU A 4 -18.53 -4.50 -31.02
N TRP A 5 -19.26 -4.89 -32.07
CA TRP A 5 -19.69 -6.27 -32.27
C TRP A 5 -18.53 -7.21 -32.61
N ARG A 6 -17.49 -6.71 -33.28
CA ARG A 6 -16.32 -7.52 -33.66
C ARG A 6 -15.41 -7.83 -32.47
N ALA A 7 -15.22 -6.90 -31.51
CA ALA A 7 -14.38 -7.15 -30.33
C ALA A 7 -15.04 -8.05 -29.28
N GLY A 8 -16.35 -7.89 -29.03
CA GLY A 8 -17.12 -8.73 -28.11
C GLY A 8 -17.31 -10.17 -28.62
N ALA A 9 -17.55 -10.33 -29.93
CA ALA A 9 -17.59 -11.65 -30.56
C ALA A 9 -16.23 -12.36 -30.52
N LYS A 10 -15.12 -11.61 -30.65
CA LYS A 10 -13.75 -12.14 -30.58
C LYS A 10 -13.42 -12.72 -29.19
N LEU A 11 -13.86 -12.09 -28.09
CA LEU A 11 -13.65 -12.57 -26.71
C LEU A 11 -14.53 -13.78 -26.34
N SER A 12 -15.79 -13.79 -26.77
CA SER A 12 -16.67 -14.96 -26.59
C SER A 12 -16.22 -16.18 -27.42
N LEU A 13 -15.56 -15.94 -28.57
CA LEU A 13 -14.92 -16.99 -29.36
C LEU A 13 -13.65 -17.55 -28.71
N VAL A 14 -12.89 -16.76 -27.95
CA VAL A 14 -11.69 -17.24 -27.22
C VAL A 14 -12.06 -18.27 -26.14
N ALA A 15 -13.21 -18.10 -25.49
CA ALA A 15 -13.70 -19.04 -24.49
C ALA A 15 -14.31 -20.33 -25.10
N SER A 16 -14.68 -20.32 -26.38
CA SER A 16 -15.35 -21.43 -27.08
C SER A 16 -14.51 -22.10 -28.18
N ALA A 17 -13.31 -21.59 -28.49
CA ALA A 17 -12.43 -22.15 -29.51
C ALA A 17 -11.51 -23.25 -28.95
N VAL A 18 -12.09 -24.43 -28.70
CA VAL A 18 -11.35 -25.71 -28.65
C VAL A 18 -11.07 -26.25 -30.08
N GLY A 19 -11.47 -25.53 -31.14
CA GLY A 19 -11.20 -25.89 -32.53
C GLY A 19 -10.19 -24.95 -33.20
N GLY A 20 -9.03 -25.50 -33.62
CA GLY A 20 -7.88 -24.75 -34.14
C GLY A 20 -8.11 -23.83 -35.36
N GLY A 21 -9.25 -23.92 -36.05
CA GLY A 21 -9.56 -23.08 -37.22
C GLY A 21 -9.97 -21.64 -36.90
N ALA A 22 -10.69 -21.41 -35.81
CA ALA A 22 -11.18 -20.06 -35.45
C ALA A 22 -10.08 -19.20 -34.82
N THR A 23 -9.15 -19.83 -34.08
CA THR A 23 -7.99 -19.19 -33.45
C THR A 23 -7.01 -18.65 -34.51
N ALA A 24 -6.76 -19.41 -35.58
CA ALA A 24 -5.89 -19.00 -36.67
C ALA A 24 -6.40 -17.75 -37.42
N ALA A 25 -7.70 -17.67 -37.67
CA ALA A 25 -8.33 -16.51 -38.33
C ALA A 25 -8.30 -15.24 -37.46
N LEU A 26 -8.37 -15.40 -36.14
CA LEU A 26 -8.31 -14.31 -35.16
C LEU A 26 -6.89 -13.74 -35.00
N ILE A 27 -5.88 -14.62 -35.03
CA ILE A 27 -4.46 -14.25 -35.03
C ILE A 27 -4.09 -13.53 -36.34
N ALA A 28 -4.53 -14.05 -37.48
CA ALA A 28 -4.25 -13.48 -38.80
C ALA A 28 -4.93 -12.12 -39.06
N THR A 29 -5.95 -11.75 -38.26
CA THR A 29 -6.69 -10.48 -38.37
C THR A 29 -6.41 -9.51 -37.20
N SER A 30 -5.35 -9.78 -36.43
CA SER A 30 -4.85 -8.91 -35.36
C SER A 30 -3.87 -7.88 -35.94
N ASP A 31 -3.91 -6.65 -35.43
CA ASP A 31 -2.94 -5.60 -35.78
C ASP A 31 -1.50 -5.97 -35.32
N ASP A 32 -1.39 -6.87 -34.34
CA ASP A 32 -0.15 -7.54 -33.93
C ASP A 32 -0.39 -9.06 -33.81
N PRO A 33 -0.04 -9.85 -34.85
CA PRO A 33 -0.28 -11.29 -34.87
C PRO A 33 0.68 -12.07 -33.94
N GLU A 34 1.88 -11.56 -33.67
CA GLU A 34 2.83 -12.21 -32.75
C GLU A 34 2.35 -12.09 -31.29
N MET A 35 1.90 -10.89 -30.91
CA MET A 35 1.29 -10.66 -29.59
C MET A 35 0.02 -11.49 -29.43
N ALA A 36 -0.85 -11.54 -30.45
CA ALA A 36 -2.07 -12.34 -30.41
C ALA A 36 -1.77 -13.83 -30.24
N LEU A 37 -0.85 -14.40 -31.04
CA LEU A 37 -0.42 -15.80 -30.92
C LEU A 37 0.11 -16.10 -29.51
N LYS A 38 0.95 -15.20 -28.97
CA LYS A 38 1.50 -15.32 -27.61
C LYS A 38 0.39 -15.31 -26.57
N LEU A 39 -0.60 -14.43 -26.68
CA LEU A 39 -1.75 -14.38 -25.76
C LEU A 39 -2.59 -15.66 -25.83
N PHE A 40 -2.90 -16.14 -27.03
CA PHE A 40 -3.67 -17.38 -27.22
C PHE A 40 -2.96 -18.62 -26.71
N ALA A 41 -1.63 -18.69 -26.80
CA ALA A 41 -0.86 -19.80 -26.27
C ALA A 41 -0.72 -19.74 -24.74
N THR A 42 -0.58 -18.54 -24.17
CA THR A 42 -0.19 -18.37 -22.76
C THR A 42 -1.39 -18.30 -21.81
N VAL A 43 -2.48 -17.66 -22.22
CA VAL A 43 -3.65 -17.40 -21.36
C VAL A 43 -4.37 -18.70 -20.92
N PRO A 44 -4.66 -19.68 -21.81
CA PRO A 44 -5.31 -20.93 -21.40
C PRO A 44 -4.52 -21.73 -20.36
N HIS A 45 -3.19 -21.76 -20.49
CA HIS A 45 -2.34 -22.46 -19.54
C HIS A 45 -2.39 -21.79 -18.15
N ARG A 46 -2.40 -20.45 -18.10
CA ARG A 46 -2.46 -19.70 -16.84
C ARG A 46 -3.84 -19.81 -16.18
N LEU A 47 -4.91 -19.79 -16.98
CA LEU A 47 -6.29 -20.12 -16.57
C LEU A 47 -6.37 -21.49 -15.90
N PHE A 48 -5.87 -22.52 -16.57
CA PHE A 48 -5.91 -23.88 -16.06
C PHE A 48 -5.16 -24.01 -14.73
N ARG A 49 -3.95 -23.44 -14.63
CA ARG A 49 -3.18 -23.42 -13.36
C ARG A 49 -3.96 -22.73 -12.24
N GLY A 50 -4.58 -21.59 -12.51
CA GLY A 50 -5.37 -20.84 -11.54
C GLY A 50 -6.57 -21.63 -11.04
N ALA A 51 -7.38 -22.16 -11.97
CA ALA A 51 -8.56 -22.96 -11.64
C ALA A 51 -8.19 -24.25 -10.88
N ALA A 52 -7.16 -24.97 -11.33
CA ALA A 52 -6.71 -26.20 -10.68
C ALA A 52 -6.18 -25.95 -9.27
N THR A 53 -5.41 -24.87 -9.07
CA THR A 53 -4.89 -24.50 -7.74
C THR A 53 -6.04 -24.16 -6.81
N ALA A 54 -7.00 -23.37 -7.27
CA ALA A 54 -8.11 -22.94 -6.43
C ALA A 54 -9.07 -24.09 -6.08
N ALA A 55 -9.34 -25.00 -7.02
CA ALA A 55 -10.09 -26.22 -6.76
C ALA A 55 -9.36 -27.13 -5.76
N ASN A 56 -8.03 -27.25 -5.87
CA ASN A 56 -7.22 -28.03 -4.94
C ASN A 56 -7.26 -27.43 -3.53
N ILE A 57 -7.16 -26.10 -3.40
CA ILE A 57 -7.30 -25.40 -2.12
C ILE A 57 -8.71 -25.66 -1.54
N ALA A 58 -9.77 -25.42 -2.31
CA ALA A 58 -11.14 -25.63 -1.83
C ALA A 58 -11.39 -27.06 -1.36
N PHE A 59 -10.91 -28.05 -2.10
CA PHE A 59 -10.99 -29.46 -1.73
C PHE A 59 -10.20 -29.78 -0.44
N ASP A 60 -9.00 -29.23 -0.28
CA ASP A 60 -8.17 -29.44 0.92
C ASP A 60 -8.87 -28.90 2.18
N TYR A 61 -9.50 -27.73 2.08
CA TYR A 61 -10.34 -27.20 3.16
C TYR A 61 -11.54 -28.09 3.48
N GLU A 62 -12.34 -28.47 2.48
CA GLU A 62 -13.52 -29.31 2.73
C GLU A 62 -13.13 -30.68 3.30
N TYR A 63 -12.11 -31.32 2.74
CA TYR A 63 -11.68 -32.65 3.16
C TYR A 63 -11.07 -32.62 4.56
N SER A 64 -10.13 -31.70 4.82
CA SER A 64 -9.40 -31.65 6.09
C SER A 64 -10.28 -31.21 7.27
N LEU A 65 -11.26 -30.32 7.04
CA LEU A 65 -12.16 -29.85 8.09
C LEU A 65 -13.40 -30.74 8.28
N ARG A 66 -13.58 -31.77 7.45
CA ARG A 66 -14.72 -32.67 7.52
C ARG A 66 -14.69 -33.50 8.80
N GLY A 67 -15.83 -33.55 9.50
CA GLY A 67 -16.00 -34.40 10.68
C GLY A 67 -15.58 -33.76 12.00
N PHE A 68 -15.04 -32.55 11.99
CA PHE A 68 -14.71 -31.81 13.22
C PHE A 68 -15.80 -30.79 13.57
N PRO A 69 -16.25 -30.69 14.83
CA PRO A 69 -17.24 -29.68 15.25
C PRO A 69 -16.70 -28.24 15.13
N GLU A 70 -17.56 -27.28 14.76
CA GLU A 70 -17.22 -25.86 14.79
C GLU A 70 -16.83 -25.40 16.20
N GLY A 71 -15.75 -24.63 16.32
CA GLY A 71 -15.24 -24.13 17.61
C GLY A 71 -14.43 -25.12 18.44
N SER A 72 -14.19 -26.35 17.96
CA SER A 72 -13.27 -27.28 18.64
C SER A 72 -11.81 -26.88 18.44
N SER A 73 -10.99 -27.03 19.48
CA SER A 73 -9.54 -26.72 19.43
C SER A 73 -8.80 -27.53 18.36
N GLU A 74 -9.25 -28.76 18.11
CA GLU A 74 -8.70 -29.65 17.09
C GLU A 74 -9.03 -29.16 15.67
N ARG A 75 -10.24 -28.63 15.43
CA ARG A 75 -10.61 -28.02 14.15
C ARG A 75 -9.78 -26.78 13.85
N GLU A 76 -9.57 -25.90 14.84
CA GLU A 76 -8.76 -24.70 14.65
C GLU A 76 -7.30 -25.04 14.36
N ARG A 77 -6.72 -26.04 15.04
CA ARG A 77 -5.37 -26.53 14.72
C ARG A 77 -5.26 -27.02 13.27
N ILE A 78 -6.18 -27.88 12.83
CA ILE A 78 -6.19 -28.40 11.45
C ILE A 78 -6.37 -27.27 10.45
N LYS A 79 -7.20 -26.28 10.77
CA LYS A 79 -7.43 -25.10 9.95
C LYS A 79 -6.16 -24.27 9.74
N HIS A 80 -5.35 -24.06 10.79
CA HIS A 80 -4.03 -23.43 10.65
C HIS A 80 -3.10 -24.23 9.71
N GLU A 81 -3.06 -25.56 9.84
CA GLU A 81 -2.26 -26.40 8.94
C GLU A 81 -2.74 -26.32 7.48
N VAL A 82 -4.05 -26.27 7.25
CA VAL A 82 -4.66 -26.09 5.91
C VAL A 82 -4.36 -24.69 5.37
N HIS A 83 -4.43 -23.65 6.20
CA HIS A 83 -4.06 -22.27 5.83
C HIS A 83 -2.63 -22.22 5.30
N LEU A 84 -1.68 -22.82 6.02
CA LEU A 84 -0.27 -22.82 5.62
C LEU A 84 -0.03 -23.54 4.29
N ARG A 85 -0.58 -24.75 4.12
CA ARG A 85 -0.44 -25.51 2.86
C ARG A 85 -1.10 -24.80 1.68
N SER A 86 -2.25 -24.16 1.93
CA SER A 86 -2.99 -23.43 0.90
C SER A 86 -2.30 -22.11 0.53
N ALA A 87 -1.69 -21.44 1.49
CA ALA A 87 -0.84 -20.27 1.26
C ALA A 87 0.35 -20.60 0.34
N GLN A 88 1.02 -21.74 0.58
CA GLN A 88 2.13 -22.22 -0.27
C GLN A 88 1.66 -22.56 -1.70
N LYS A 89 0.50 -23.23 -1.85
CA LYS A 89 -0.08 -23.50 -3.17
C LYS A 89 -0.39 -22.21 -3.93
N LEU A 90 -0.94 -21.21 -3.25
CA LEU A 90 -1.25 -19.91 -3.85
C LEU A 90 0.04 -19.13 -4.20
N GLN A 91 1.06 -19.20 -3.35
CA GLN A 91 2.38 -18.61 -3.58
C GLN A 91 3.02 -19.21 -4.86
N ASP A 92 3.00 -20.54 -5.00
CA ASP A 92 3.49 -21.22 -6.20
C ASP A 92 2.77 -20.78 -7.47
N LEU A 93 1.45 -20.64 -7.40
CA LEU A 93 0.66 -20.10 -8.51
C LEU A 93 1.11 -18.68 -8.87
N CYS A 94 1.32 -17.83 -7.86
CA CYS A 94 1.75 -16.46 -8.06
C CYS A 94 3.10 -16.38 -8.77
N PHE A 95 4.08 -17.22 -8.39
CA PHE A 95 5.36 -17.29 -9.10
C PHE A 95 5.26 -17.89 -10.50
N LYS A 96 4.49 -18.98 -10.67
CA LYS A 96 4.34 -19.65 -11.97
C LYS A 96 3.62 -18.80 -13.00
N ASN A 97 2.65 -17.99 -12.56
CA ASN A 97 1.93 -17.09 -13.45
C ASN A 97 2.60 -15.72 -13.54
N GLY A 98 3.39 -15.30 -12.55
CA GLY A 98 4.06 -14.00 -12.55
C GLY A 98 3.06 -12.83 -12.65
N GLY A 99 3.57 -11.65 -12.99
CA GLY A 99 2.68 -10.57 -13.41
C GLY A 99 1.78 -10.05 -12.30
N VAL A 100 0.50 -9.87 -12.66
CA VAL A 100 -0.58 -9.47 -11.74
C VAL A 100 -0.68 -10.40 -10.53
N TYR A 101 -0.35 -11.70 -10.66
CA TYR A 101 -0.46 -12.63 -9.54
C TYR A 101 0.59 -12.36 -8.45
N ILE A 102 1.81 -11.97 -8.80
CA ILE A 102 2.81 -11.53 -7.82
C ILE A 102 2.29 -10.31 -7.06
N LYS A 103 1.70 -9.35 -7.78
CA LYS A 103 1.15 -8.13 -7.17
C LYS A 103 -0.05 -8.43 -6.26
N LEU A 104 -0.92 -9.34 -6.65
CA LEU A 104 -2.00 -9.83 -5.78
C LEU A 104 -1.43 -10.51 -4.54
N GLY A 105 -0.37 -11.32 -4.68
CA GLY A 105 0.36 -11.90 -3.55
C GLY A 105 0.98 -10.84 -2.63
N GLN A 106 1.63 -9.82 -3.18
CA GLN A 106 2.16 -8.68 -2.41
C GLN A 106 1.05 -7.96 -1.64
N HIS A 107 -0.10 -7.76 -2.29
CA HIS A 107 -1.26 -7.17 -1.63
C HIS A 107 -1.76 -8.05 -0.49
N LEU A 108 -1.94 -9.36 -0.70
CA LEU A 108 -2.33 -10.31 0.35
C LEU A 108 -1.34 -10.33 1.52
N GLY A 109 -0.03 -10.25 1.25
CA GLY A 109 1.02 -10.17 2.29
C GLY A 109 0.99 -8.90 3.15
N GLN A 110 0.19 -7.90 2.75
CA GLN A 110 -0.04 -6.67 3.50
C GLN A 110 -1.37 -6.69 4.28
N LEU A 111 -2.25 -7.65 4.03
CA LEU A 111 -3.59 -7.74 4.66
C LEU A 111 -3.57 -8.53 5.98
N GLU A 112 -2.70 -8.15 6.91
CA GLU A 112 -2.40 -8.88 8.17
C GLU A 112 -3.62 -9.18 9.04
N TYR A 113 -4.72 -8.43 8.87
CA TYR A 113 -5.93 -8.56 9.68
C TYR A 113 -7.15 -9.09 8.92
N LEU A 114 -7.06 -9.21 7.59
CA LEU A 114 -8.17 -9.67 6.74
C LEU A 114 -7.98 -11.09 6.25
N VAL A 115 -6.73 -11.54 6.21
CA VAL A 115 -6.35 -12.83 5.65
C VAL A 115 -5.63 -13.61 6.76
N PRO A 116 -5.79 -14.95 6.85
CA PRO A 116 -5.10 -15.73 7.87
C PRO A 116 -3.59 -15.48 7.89
N GLU A 117 -3.00 -15.48 9.08
CA GLU A 117 -1.60 -15.10 9.31
C GLU A 117 -0.63 -15.92 8.44
N GLU A 118 -0.92 -17.20 8.19
CA GLU A 118 -0.10 -18.07 7.36
C GLU A 118 -0.01 -17.58 5.91
N TYR A 119 -1.12 -17.09 5.36
CA TYR A 119 -1.13 -16.49 4.01
C TYR A 119 -0.35 -15.19 3.98
N VAL A 120 -0.54 -14.34 4.98
CA VAL A 120 0.12 -13.05 5.08
C VAL A 120 1.64 -13.25 5.18
N GLN A 121 2.09 -14.08 6.11
CA GLN A 121 3.52 -14.38 6.32
C GLN A 121 4.13 -15.03 5.07
N THR A 122 3.52 -16.08 4.53
CA THR A 122 4.04 -16.79 3.35
C THR A 122 4.19 -15.85 2.15
N MET A 123 3.16 -15.02 1.89
CA MET A 123 3.19 -14.06 0.78
C MET A 123 4.21 -12.95 1.01
N ARG A 124 4.26 -12.38 2.22
CA ARG A 124 5.20 -11.31 2.59
C ARG A 124 6.65 -11.74 2.43
N GLU A 125 7.01 -12.91 2.96
CA GLU A 125 8.38 -13.43 2.87
C GLU A 125 8.81 -13.68 1.44
N SER A 126 7.89 -14.13 0.60
CA SER A 126 8.21 -14.65 -0.72
C SER A 126 8.11 -13.59 -1.80
N MET A 127 7.00 -12.85 -1.81
CA MET A 127 6.67 -11.89 -2.88
C MET A 127 7.43 -10.58 -2.78
N LEU A 128 8.06 -10.29 -1.62
CA LEU A 128 8.91 -9.12 -1.43
C LEU A 128 10.40 -9.42 -1.62
N ASN A 129 10.85 -10.67 -1.40
CA ASN A 129 12.28 -11.03 -1.41
C ASN A 129 12.73 -11.88 -2.61
N ARG A 130 11.81 -12.47 -3.39
CA ARG A 130 12.13 -13.38 -4.52
C ARG A 130 11.47 -12.96 -5.84
N CYS A 131 11.43 -11.67 -6.15
CA CYS A 131 10.88 -11.22 -7.43
C CYS A 131 11.71 -11.74 -8.62
N PRO A 132 11.06 -12.21 -9.69
CA PRO A 132 11.76 -12.71 -10.87
C PRO A 132 12.48 -11.57 -11.61
N VAL A 133 13.71 -11.82 -12.04
CA VAL A 133 14.54 -10.88 -12.79
C VAL A 133 14.45 -11.19 -14.29
N SER A 134 14.18 -10.18 -15.11
CA SER A 134 14.28 -10.26 -16.57
C SER A 134 15.73 -10.39 -17.01
N SER A 135 15.96 -11.19 -18.06
CA SER A 135 17.29 -11.34 -18.64
C SER A 135 17.78 -10.00 -19.20
N TYR A 136 19.11 -9.82 -19.25
CA TYR A 136 19.70 -8.60 -19.83
C TYR A 136 19.29 -8.39 -21.29
N GLU A 137 19.10 -9.46 -22.06
CA GLU A 137 18.59 -9.38 -23.42
C GLU A 137 17.17 -8.77 -23.48
N GLN A 138 16.29 -9.15 -22.55
CA GLN A 138 14.96 -8.56 -22.44
C GLN A 138 15.04 -7.07 -22.10
N VAL A 139 15.95 -6.68 -21.21
CA VAL A 139 16.24 -5.27 -20.88
C VAL A 139 16.67 -4.51 -22.13
N CYS A 140 17.66 -5.02 -22.86
CA CYS A 140 18.13 -4.41 -24.12
C CYS A 140 17.00 -4.25 -25.15
N ASN A 141 16.09 -5.22 -25.22
CA ASN A 141 14.94 -5.14 -26.13
C ASN A 141 13.94 -4.03 -25.72
N VAL A 142 13.73 -3.80 -24.41
CA VAL A 142 12.93 -2.65 -23.95
C VAL A 142 13.59 -1.34 -24.34
N PHE A 143 14.90 -1.20 -24.11
CA PHE A 143 15.65 0.01 -24.49
C PHE A 143 15.59 0.31 -25.99
N LYS A 144 15.80 -0.70 -26.84
CA LYS A 144 15.69 -0.53 -28.30
C LYS A 144 14.31 -0.07 -28.73
N LYS A 145 13.25 -0.57 -28.09
CA LYS A 145 11.87 -0.19 -28.41
C LYS A 145 11.53 1.22 -27.96
N GLU A 146 11.99 1.62 -26.78
CA GLU A 146 11.58 2.87 -26.13
C GLU A 146 12.48 4.06 -26.47
N LEU A 147 13.80 3.83 -26.60
CA LEU A 147 14.81 4.86 -26.82
C LEU A 147 15.60 4.66 -28.12
N GLY A 148 15.29 3.62 -28.91
CA GLY A 148 15.85 3.39 -30.25
C GLY A 148 17.22 2.70 -30.28
N ASP A 149 17.90 2.55 -29.14
CA ASP A 149 19.19 1.87 -29.07
C ASP A 149 19.37 1.08 -27.76
N THR A 150 20.52 0.45 -27.60
CA THR A 150 20.91 -0.39 -26.47
C THR A 150 21.42 0.43 -25.27
N PRO A 151 21.34 -0.13 -24.03
CA PRO A 151 21.76 0.59 -22.83
C PRO A 151 23.22 1.09 -22.89
N ASP A 152 24.12 0.30 -23.48
CA ASP A 152 25.55 0.60 -23.62
C ASP A 152 25.89 1.78 -24.53
N LYS A 153 24.95 2.22 -25.37
CA LYS A 153 25.11 3.47 -26.16
C LYS A 153 24.38 4.65 -25.55
N ILE A 154 23.26 4.40 -24.88
CA ILE A 154 22.46 5.44 -24.22
C ILE A 154 23.19 5.97 -22.99
N PHE A 155 23.89 5.10 -22.26
CA PHE A 155 24.66 5.42 -21.07
C PHE A 155 26.17 5.23 -21.32
N SER A 156 27.00 5.92 -20.55
CA SER A 156 28.46 5.70 -20.57
C SER A 156 28.85 4.40 -19.86
N GLU A 157 28.11 4.04 -18.80
CA GLU A 157 28.20 2.78 -18.08
C GLU A 157 26.79 2.28 -17.76
N PHE A 158 26.53 0.98 -17.93
CA PHE A 158 25.27 0.36 -17.53
C PHE A 158 25.55 -1.01 -16.89
N ASP A 159 25.12 -1.20 -15.65
CA ASP A 159 25.28 -2.48 -14.96
C ASP A 159 24.22 -3.49 -15.44
N PRO A 160 24.62 -4.60 -16.11
CA PRO A 160 23.67 -5.60 -16.57
C PRO A 160 22.99 -6.34 -15.41
N VAL A 161 23.56 -6.31 -14.20
CA VAL A 161 22.97 -6.90 -13.00
C VAL A 161 22.07 -5.86 -12.32
N PRO A 162 20.77 -6.14 -12.13
CA PRO A 162 19.90 -5.22 -11.43
C PRO A 162 20.24 -5.17 -9.93
N ILE A 163 20.17 -3.97 -9.35
CA ILE A 163 20.35 -3.77 -7.90
C ILE A 163 19.08 -4.10 -7.10
N ALA A 164 17.91 -4.06 -7.75
CA ALA A 164 16.63 -4.36 -7.16
C ALA A 164 15.67 -4.88 -8.23
N SER A 165 14.73 -5.72 -7.83
CA SER A 165 13.62 -6.18 -8.67
C SER A 165 12.34 -6.18 -7.85
N ALA A 166 11.28 -5.70 -8.47
CA ALA A 166 9.94 -5.62 -7.92
C ALA A 166 8.97 -6.34 -8.86
N SER A 167 7.68 -6.30 -8.53
CA SER A 167 6.67 -7.03 -9.30
C SER A 167 6.62 -6.58 -10.75
N LEU A 168 6.59 -5.26 -11.06
CA LEU A 168 6.43 -4.73 -12.42
C LEU A 168 7.74 -4.40 -13.15
N ALA A 169 8.85 -4.26 -12.42
CA ALA A 169 10.09 -3.75 -12.98
C ALA A 169 11.32 -4.14 -12.17
N GLN A 170 12.48 -4.00 -12.81
CA GLN A 170 13.79 -4.09 -12.16
C GLN A 170 14.58 -2.80 -12.32
N VAL A 171 15.47 -2.52 -11.38
CA VAL A 171 16.27 -1.30 -11.33
C VAL A 171 17.73 -1.63 -11.57
N HIS A 172 18.33 -0.95 -12.53
CA HIS A 172 19.75 -1.03 -12.87
C HIS A 172 20.48 0.24 -12.44
N VAL A 173 21.79 0.12 -12.20
CA VAL A 173 22.65 1.29 -12.02
C VAL A 173 23.28 1.64 -13.36
N ALA A 174 23.29 2.92 -13.69
CA ALA A 174 23.94 3.41 -14.89
C ALA A 174 24.65 4.75 -14.62
N ARG A 175 25.43 5.18 -15.59
CA ARG A 175 26.06 6.49 -15.64
C ARG A 175 25.72 7.20 -16.95
N THR A 176 25.25 8.43 -16.87
CA THR A 176 25.01 9.24 -18.08
C THR A 176 26.33 9.61 -18.75
N HIS A 177 26.28 10.04 -20.02
CA HIS A 177 27.48 10.55 -20.72
C HIS A 177 28.05 11.80 -20.04
N ASP A 178 27.24 12.55 -19.30
CA ASP A 178 27.65 13.69 -18.47
C ASP A 178 28.23 13.28 -17.10
N GLY A 179 28.45 11.98 -16.87
CA GLY A 179 29.09 11.43 -15.68
C GLY A 179 28.18 11.23 -14.46
N GLN A 180 26.88 11.56 -14.55
CA GLN A 180 25.94 11.45 -13.45
C GLN A 180 25.54 10.00 -13.19
N LYS A 181 25.57 9.56 -11.93
CA LYS A 181 25.13 8.22 -11.54
C LYS A 181 23.60 8.19 -11.40
N VAL A 182 22.95 7.25 -12.07
CA VAL A 182 21.48 7.15 -12.14
C VAL A 182 20.99 5.74 -11.82
N ALA A 183 19.76 5.67 -11.34
CA ALA A 183 18.98 4.44 -11.20
C ALA A 183 17.98 4.36 -12.37
N VAL A 184 17.98 3.24 -13.09
CA VAL A 184 17.15 3.04 -14.28
C VAL A 184 16.16 1.91 -14.02
N LYS A 185 14.89 2.24 -13.82
CA LYS A 185 13.79 1.30 -13.65
C LYS A 185 13.31 0.86 -15.03
N VAL A 186 13.34 -0.45 -15.28
CA VAL A 186 12.99 -1.08 -16.55
C VAL A 186 11.81 -2.01 -16.33
N GLN A 187 10.72 -1.80 -17.06
CA GLN A 187 9.53 -2.63 -16.94
C GLN A 187 9.75 -4.05 -17.48
N HIS A 188 9.21 -5.05 -16.79
CA HIS A 188 9.24 -6.44 -17.28
C HIS A 188 8.33 -6.60 -18.50
N THR A 189 8.87 -7.19 -19.58
CA THR A 189 8.17 -7.34 -20.88
C THR A 189 6.96 -8.28 -20.84
N HIS A 190 6.84 -9.16 -19.86
CA HIS A 190 5.79 -10.20 -19.83
C HIS A 190 4.49 -9.78 -19.12
N MET A 191 4.41 -8.54 -18.61
CA MET A 191 3.36 -8.18 -17.64
C MET A 191 2.22 -7.32 -18.18
N THR A 192 2.45 -6.50 -19.19
CA THR A 192 1.40 -5.64 -19.78
C THR A 192 0.41 -6.43 -20.61
N ASP A 193 0.90 -7.43 -21.33
CA ASP A 193 0.15 -8.00 -22.45
C ASP A 193 -0.97 -8.91 -21.94
N THR A 194 -0.77 -9.58 -20.80
CA THR A 194 -1.70 -10.58 -20.26
C THR A 194 -2.54 -10.06 -19.10
N ALA A 195 -2.25 -8.88 -18.54
CA ALA A 195 -2.87 -8.41 -17.30
C ALA A 195 -4.41 -8.38 -17.38
N ALA A 196 -4.96 -7.97 -18.52
CA ALA A 196 -6.41 -7.96 -18.76
C ALA A 196 -7.00 -9.38 -18.77
N ALA A 197 -6.32 -10.34 -19.40
CA ALA A 197 -6.75 -11.73 -19.46
C ALA A 197 -6.59 -12.46 -18.12
N ASP A 198 -5.50 -12.19 -17.39
CA ASP A 198 -5.24 -12.71 -16.05
C ASP A 198 -6.29 -12.24 -15.05
N HIS A 199 -6.77 -11.01 -15.20
CA HIS A 199 -7.81 -10.50 -14.33
C HIS A 199 -9.19 -11.11 -14.62
N ALA A 200 -9.58 -11.22 -15.90
CA ALA A 200 -10.80 -11.93 -16.29
C ALA A 200 -10.79 -13.40 -15.83
N THR A 201 -9.60 -14.01 -15.81
CA THR A 201 -9.36 -15.35 -15.25
C THR A 201 -9.65 -15.41 -13.76
N VAL A 202 -9.09 -14.50 -12.97
CA VAL A 202 -9.29 -14.47 -11.51
C VAL A 202 -10.78 -14.27 -11.18
N GLU A 203 -11.47 -13.38 -11.91
CA GLU A 203 -12.92 -13.18 -11.78
C GLU A 203 -13.72 -14.45 -12.11
N LEU A 204 -13.43 -15.11 -13.23
CA LEU A 204 -14.09 -16.36 -13.63
C LEU A 204 -13.87 -17.45 -12.58
N VAL A 205 -12.64 -17.62 -12.09
CA VAL A 205 -12.28 -18.64 -11.10
C VAL A 205 -13.00 -18.39 -9.78
N VAL A 206 -12.97 -17.16 -9.25
CA VAL A 206 -13.63 -16.83 -7.98
C VAL A 206 -15.15 -17.00 -8.07
N ASN A 207 -15.77 -16.54 -9.17
CA ASN A 207 -17.22 -16.70 -9.38
C ASN A 207 -17.62 -18.17 -9.54
N THR A 208 -16.79 -18.97 -10.20
CA THR A 208 -17.02 -20.41 -10.38
C THR A 208 -16.84 -21.16 -9.06
N LEU A 209 -15.81 -20.85 -8.27
CA LEU A 209 -15.60 -21.47 -6.96
C LEU A 209 -16.77 -21.20 -6.02
N HIS A 210 -17.29 -19.97 -5.98
CA HIS A 210 -18.47 -19.66 -5.17
C HIS A 210 -19.69 -20.51 -5.56
N ARG A 211 -19.86 -20.82 -6.84
CA ARG A 211 -20.96 -21.66 -7.35
C ARG A 211 -20.88 -23.10 -6.83
N PHE A 212 -19.67 -23.63 -6.66
CA PHE A 212 -19.44 -25.01 -6.20
C PHE A 212 -19.22 -25.11 -4.69
N PHE A 213 -18.70 -24.05 -4.06
CA PHE A 213 -18.37 -23.98 -2.64
C PHE A 213 -18.93 -22.68 -2.03
N PRO A 214 -20.25 -22.63 -1.73
CA PRO A 214 -20.92 -21.41 -1.26
C PRO A 214 -20.35 -20.86 0.06
N SER A 215 -19.74 -21.73 0.87
CA SER A 215 -19.09 -21.39 2.14
C SER A 215 -17.84 -20.52 1.98
N PHE A 216 -17.27 -20.43 0.77
CA PHE A 216 -16.12 -19.60 0.45
C PHE A 216 -16.55 -18.38 -0.38
N ASP A 217 -17.02 -17.33 0.30
CA ASP A 217 -17.39 -16.08 -0.36
C ASP A 217 -16.19 -15.12 -0.44
N TYR A 218 -15.42 -15.23 -1.53
CA TYR A 218 -14.36 -14.26 -1.88
C TYR A 218 -14.81 -13.29 -2.97
N ARG A 219 -16.11 -13.22 -3.28
CA ARG A 219 -16.62 -12.28 -4.30
C ARG A 219 -16.33 -10.84 -3.89
N TRP A 220 -16.29 -10.54 -2.59
CA TRP A 220 -15.85 -9.23 -2.09
C TRP A 220 -14.44 -8.84 -2.56
N LEU A 221 -13.52 -9.80 -2.77
CA LEU A 221 -12.17 -9.52 -3.30
C LEU A 221 -12.25 -9.18 -4.79
N ILE A 222 -13.16 -9.83 -5.53
CA ILE A 222 -13.45 -9.48 -6.92
C ILE A 222 -14.16 -8.15 -6.99
N ASP A 223 -15.12 -7.86 -6.11
CA ASP A 223 -15.85 -6.61 -6.02
C ASP A 223 -14.91 -5.47 -5.61
N GLU A 224 -13.95 -5.67 -4.72
CA GLU A 224 -12.89 -4.68 -4.44
C GLU A 224 -12.04 -4.38 -5.68
N ILE A 225 -11.80 -5.41 -6.51
CA ILE A 225 -11.11 -5.24 -7.80
C ILE A 225 -12.06 -4.70 -8.90
N SER A 226 -13.39 -4.91 -8.81
CA SER A 226 -14.40 -4.72 -9.87
C SER A 226 -15.34 -3.53 -9.67
N GLU A 227 -15.70 -3.15 -8.44
CA GLU A 227 -16.34 -1.87 -8.00
C GLU A 227 -15.44 -0.65 -8.24
N SER A 228 -14.43 -0.83 -9.08
CA SER A 228 -13.87 0.21 -9.93
C SER A 228 -14.88 0.86 -10.91
N LEU A 229 -16.19 0.59 -10.90
CA LEU A 229 -17.12 1.12 -11.91
C LEU A 229 -18.29 1.93 -11.31
N PRO A 230 -18.56 3.16 -11.79
CA PRO A 230 -19.93 3.67 -11.83
C PRO A 230 -20.79 2.66 -12.59
N LYS A 231 -22.06 2.50 -12.20
CA LYS A 231 -23.07 1.63 -12.83
C LYS A 231 -23.45 2.03 -14.27
N ALA A 232 -22.49 2.39 -15.11
CA ALA A 232 -22.67 2.66 -16.52
C ALA A 232 -22.12 1.47 -17.32
N SER A 233 -22.98 0.86 -18.12
CA SER A 233 -22.68 -0.13 -19.15
C SER A 233 -21.46 0.26 -19.99
N CYS A 234 -20.26 -0.17 -19.59
CA CYS A 234 -19.10 -0.32 -20.45
C CYS A 234 -18.03 -1.14 -19.71
N TYR A 235 -17.94 -2.43 -20.04
CA TYR A 235 -17.03 -3.40 -19.42
C TYR A 235 -15.53 -3.15 -19.76
N LEU A 236 -15.18 -1.97 -20.31
CA LEU A 236 -13.84 -1.64 -20.81
C LEU A 236 -13.17 -0.42 -20.15
N THR A 237 -13.85 0.35 -19.29
CA THR A 237 -13.36 1.74 -19.03
C THR A 237 -12.65 1.98 -17.68
N LEU A 238 -12.73 1.09 -16.67
CA LEU A 238 -12.10 1.37 -15.36
C LEU A 238 -11.12 0.33 -14.79
N LYS A 239 -11.15 -0.94 -15.22
CA LYS A 239 -10.12 -1.95 -14.86
C LYS A 239 -8.72 -1.56 -15.33
N GLN A 240 -8.66 -0.66 -16.29
CA GLN A 240 -7.47 -0.04 -16.84
C GLN A 240 -6.82 0.99 -15.88
N TYR A 241 -7.54 1.53 -14.88
CA TYR A 241 -7.11 2.78 -14.20
C TYR A 241 -6.10 2.62 -13.05
N LEU A 242 -6.07 1.50 -12.31
CA LEU A 242 -5.05 1.27 -11.26
C LEU A 242 -3.84 0.48 -11.76
N CYS A 243 -4.05 -0.48 -12.67
CA CYS A 243 -2.96 -1.22 -13.27
C CYS A 243 -2.18 -0.33 -14.26
N LEU A 244 -2.84 0.54 -15.05
CA LEU A 244 -2.10 1.42 -15.97
C LEU A 244 -1.29 2.51 -15.26
N LYS A 245 -1.75 3.05 -14.13
CA LYS A 245 -1.00 4.11 -13.45
C LYS A 245 0.36 3.63 -12.94
N GLU A 246 0.45 2.39 -12.49
CA GLU A 246 1.73 1.77 -12.12
C GLU A 246 2.50 1.19 -13.34
N LEU A 247 1.84 1.05 -14.50
CA LEU A 247 2.48 0.59 -15.74
C LEU A 247 3.03 1.72 -16.61
N ASP A 248 2.71 2.98 -16.29
CA ASP A 248 3.20 4.17 -16.97
C ASP A 248 4.14 4.96 -16.05
N PHE A 249 5.43 4.80 -16.28
CA PHE A 249 6.46 5.47 -15.49
C PHE A 249 6.51 6.99 -15.68
N LEU A 250 5.90 7.54 -16.74
CA LEU A 250 5.77 8.99 -16.86
C LEU A 250 4.79 9.55 -15.82
N THR A 251 3.76 8.77 -15.46
CA THR A 251 2.85 9.14 -14.37
C THR A 251 3.56 9.10 -13.02
N GLU A 252 4.38 8.07 -12.78
CA GLU A 252 5.22 7.97 -11.57
C GLU A 252 6.19 9.16 -11.46
N ALA A 253 6.88 9.52 -12.54
CA ALA A 253 7.76 10.69 -12.59
C ALA A 253 7.04 12.01 -12.29
N LYS A 254 5.84 12.23 -12.84
CA LYS A 254 5.05 13.44 -12.55
C LYS A 254 4.59 13.47 -11.09
N ASN A 255 4.26 12.32 -10.52
CA ASN A 255 3.85 12.22 -9.13
C ASN A 255 5.00 12.57 -8.17
N SER A 256 6.24 12.17 -8.48
CA SER A 256 7.40 12.50 -7.65
C SER A 256 7.67 14.00 -7.59
N GLU A 257 7.68 14.67 -8.75
CA GLU A 257 7.85 16.13 -8.83
C GLU A 257 6.73 16.88 -8.09
N ARG A 258 5.47 16.48 -8.35
CA ARG A 258 4.30 17.08 -7.67
C ARG A 258 4.35 16.87 -6.16
N CYS A 259 4.85 15.72 -5.70
CA CYS A 259 5.00 15.43 -4.29
C CYS A 259 5.94 16.45 -3.61
N VAL A 260 7.11 16.69 -4.21
CA VAL A 260 8.09 17.66 -3.70
C VAL A 260 7.53 19.09 -3.76
N GLU A 261 6.86 19.44 -4.86
CA GLU A 261 6.23 20.75 -5.02
C GLU A 261 5.16 21.01 -3.94
N ASN A 262 4.33 20.01 -3.63
CA ASN A 262 3.33 20.10 -2.56
C ASN A 262 3.97 20.34 -1.19
N PHE A 263 5.10 19.70 -0.87
CA PHE A 263 5.82 19.98 0.37
C PHE A 263 6.30 21.43 0.43
N HIS A 264 6.87 21.97 -0.65
CA HIS A 264 7.30 23.37 -0.68
C HIS A 264 6.13 24.35 -0.55
N LYS A 265 4.98 24.07 -1.18
CA LYS A 265 3.81 24.95 -1.18
C LYS A 265 2.98 24.88 0.10
N LEU A 266 2.73 23.67 0.59
CA LEU A 266 1.73 23.40 1.64
C LEU A 266 2.36 23.04 2.99
N SER A 267 3.59 22.54 3.00
CA SER A 267 4.30 22.12 4.23
C SER A 267 5.76 22.61 4.28
N PRO A 268 6.01 23.92 4.08
CA PRO A 268 7.37 24.46 3.93
C PRO A 268 8.28 24.18 5.15
N HIS A 269 7.69 23.99 6.33
CA HIS A 269 8.39 23.70 7.58
C HIS A 269 9.13 22.35 7.59
N ILE A 270 8.73 21.38 6.75
CA ILE A 270 9.41 20.08 6.60
C ILE A 270 9.98 19.84 5.20
N ALA A 271 9.78 20.75 4.24
CA ALA A 271 10.11 20.51 2.83
C ALA A 271 11.57 20.11 2.60
N ASN A 272 12.52 20.67 3.35
CA ASN A 272 13.95 20.30 3.22
C ASN A 272 14.28 18.90 3.76
N TYR A 273 13.41 18.31 4.57
CA TYR A 273 13.60 17.00 5.19
C TYR A 273 13.00 15.86 4.36
N VAL A 274 12.24 16.16 3.31
CA VAL A 274 11.65 15.19 2.39
C VAL A 274 12.21 15.41 1.00
N TYR A 275 12.68 14.35 0.36
CA TYR A 275 13.31 14.41 -0.94
C TYR A 275 12.77 13.33 -1.87
N ALA A 276 12.63 13.63 -3.15
CA ALA A 276 12.42 12.64 -4.20
C ALA A 276 13.57 12.78 -5.22
N PRO A 277 14.12 11.68 -5.75
CA PRO A 277 15.17 11.72 -6.76
C PRO A 277 14.76 12.54 -7.98
N ASN A 278 15.71 13.31 -8.54
CA ASN A 278 15.46 14.05 -9.77
C ASN A 278 15.21 13.10 -10.95
N VAL A 279 14.23 13.41 -11.80
CA VAL A 279 13.90 12.62 -13.00
C VAL A 279 14.70 13.12 -14.20
N TYR A 280 15.28 12.19 -14.96
CA TYR A 280 15.93 12.47 -16.24
C TYR A 280 14.91 12.22 -17.36
N TRP A 281 14.12 13.25 -17.67
CA TRP A 281 13.00 13.16 -18.62
C TRP A 281 13.41 12.74 -20.04
N ASN A 282 14.60 13.14 -20.49
CA ASN A 282 15.16 12.74 -21.78
C ASN A 282 15.51 11.25 -21.88
N LEU A 283 15.61 10.56 -20.73
CA LEU A 283 15.94 9.15 -20.61
C LEU A 283 14.79 8.35 -19.98
N SER A 284 13.58 8.93 -19.95
CA SER A 284 12.40 8.32 -19.33
C SER A 284 11.25 8.25 -20.33
N THR A 285 10.54 7.13 -20.31
CA THR A 285 9.39 6.82 -21.17
C THR A 285 8.29 6.16 -20.33
N SER A 286 7.23 5.64 -20.97
CA SER A 286 6.20 4.89 -20.24
C SER A 286 6.71 3.57 -19.64
N LYS A 287 7.85 3.05 -20.12
CA LYS A 287 8.44 1.75 -19.74
C LYS A 287 9.83 1.84 -19.12
N LEU A 288 10.46 3.01 -19.19
CA LEU A 288 11.76 3.31 -18.59
C LEU A 288 11.65 4.54 -17.68
N LEU A 289 12.14 4.44 -16.45
CA LEU A 289 12.28 5.60 -15.57
C LEU A 289 13.74 5.75 -15.17
N THR A 290 14.35 6.86 -15.60
CA THR A 290 15.72 7.19 -15.19
C THR A 290 15.66 8.29 -14.15
N MET A 291 16.21 8.02 -12.97
CA MET A 291 16.22 8.96 -11.85
C MET A 291 17.61 9.05 -11.19
N GLU A 292 17.84 10.11 -10.45
CA GLU A 292 19.06 10.28 -9.64
C GLU A 292 19.31 9.05 -8.77
N PHE A 293 20.55 8.54 -8.77
CA PHE A 293 20.90 7.46 -7.90
C PHE A 293 21.03 7.97 -6.45
N MET A 294 20.31 7.34 -5.53
CA MET A 294 20.32 7.75 -4.12
C MET A 294 21.14 6.80 -3.26
N ASP A 295 22.17 7.35 -2.60
CA ASP A 295 22.86 6.69 -1.49
C ASP A 295 22.12 6.96 -0.17
N GLY A 296 21.77 5.90 0.57
CA GLY A 296 21.09 5.99 1.85
C GLY A 296 20.89 4.62 2.50
N ALA A 297 20.47 4.63 3.77
CA ALA A 297 20.04 3.43 4.46
C ALA A 297 18.53 3.23 4.25
N TYR A 298 18.08 2.00 4.01
CA TYR A 298 16.65 1.69 4.06
C TYR A 298 16.09 1.99 5.45
N VAL A 299 14.84 2.44 5.52
CA VAL A 299 14.21 2.86 6.78
C VAL A 299 14.14 1.73 7.82
N ASN A 300 14.18 0.46 7.41
CA ASN A 300 14.21 -0.69 8.30
C ASN A 300 15.64 -1.13 8.71
N ASP A 301 16.70 -0.56 8.13
CA ASP A 301 18.09 -0.85 8.52
C ASP A 301 18.54 0.04 9.69
N VAL A 302 18.02 -0.29 10.87
CA VAL A 302 18.32 0.41 12.13
C VAL A 302 19.82 0.47 12.42
N LYS A 303 20.60 -0.56 12.04
CA LYS A 303 22.04 -0.62 12.30
C LYS A 303 22.77 0.45 11.49
N THR A 304 22.47 0.56 10.19
CA THR A 304 23.10 1.56 9.33
C THR A 304 22.62 2.97 9.68
N ILE A 305 21.34 3.17 9.99
CA ILE A 305 20.81 4.48 10.43
C ILE A 305 21.54 5.00 11.69
N ARG A 306 21.78 4.13 12.68
CA ARG A 306 22.56 4.51 13.88
C ARG A 306 24.00 4.89 13.54
N LYS A 307 24.66 4.17 12.62
CA LYS A 307 26.02 4.50 12.14
C LYS A 307 26.07 5.86 11.44
N LEU A 308 24.99 6.28 10.78
CA LEU A 308 24.85 7.59 10.16
C LEU A 308 24.63 8.73 11.18
N GLY A 309 24.53 8.42 12.48
CA GLY A 309 24.33 9.39 13.56
C GLY A 309 22.91 9.94 13.63
N ILE A 310 21.94 9.23 13.06
CA ILE A 310 20.53 9.64 13.01
C ILE A 310 19.77 9.05 14.21
N ASN A 311 18.95 9.88 14.85
CA ASN A 311 18.07 9.45 15.92
C ASN A 311 16.82 8.76 15.34
N LEU A 312 16.53 7.54 15.80
CA LEU A 312 15.41 6.72 15.30
C LEU A 312 14.04 7.32 15.62
N HIS A 313 13.88 7.98 16.76
CA HIS A 313 12.65 8.63 17.14
C HIS A 313 12.42 9.89 16.29
N GLU A 314 13.47 10.69 16.03
CA GLU A 314 13.36 11.83 15.11
C GLU A 314 12.97 11.37 13.70
N LEU A 315 13.55 10.26 13.24
CA LEU A 315 13.21 9.65 11.96
C LEU A 315 11.76 9.14 11.92
N SER A 316 11.31 8.40 12.94
CA SER A 316 9.91 7.93 13.04
C SER A 316 8.92 9.11 13.05
N THR A 317 9.24 10.18 13.78
CA THR A 317 8.46 11.42 13.79
C THR A 317 8.41 12.04 12.40
N LEU A 318 9.54 12.14 11.70
CA LEU A 318 9.61 12.68 10.35
C LEU A 318 8.79 11.85 9.36
N VAL A 319 8.89 10.52 9.40
CA VAL A 319 8.08 9.62 8.56
C VAL A 319 6.59 9.84 8.85
N SER A 320 6.19 9.78 10.11
CA SER A 320 4.78 9.97 10.52
C SER A 320 4.24 11.33 10.07
N GLN A 321 5.04 12.39 10.24
CA GLN A 321 4.67 13.75 9.85
C GLN A 321 4.57 13.90 8.34
N THR A 322 5.51 13.34 7.58
CA THR A 322 5.53 13.37 6.11
C THR A 322 4.22 12.84 5.53
N PHE A 323 3.79 11.66 5.96
CA PHE A 323 2.57 11.03 5.45
C PHE A 323 1.30 11.65 6.02
N ALA A 324 1.30 12.12 7.27
CA ALA A 324 0.19 12.88 7.82
C ALA A 324 -0.05 14.19 7.04
N GLU A 325 1.01 14.90 6.65
CA GLU A 325 0.93 16.14 5.86
C GLU A 325 0.36 15.85 4.46
N MET A 326 0.80 14.78 3.80
CA MET A 326 0.21 14.31 2.53
C MET A 326 -1.29 14.00 2.66
N MET A 327 -1.67 13.25 3.70
CA MET A 327 -3.05 12.82 3.96
C MET A 327 -3.97 13.99 4.27
N PHE A 328 -3.61 14.83 5.24
CA PHE A 328 -4.54 15.80 5.82
C PHE A 328 -4.41 17.20 5.22
N LYS A 329 -3.22 17.63 4.81
CA LYS A 329 -2.99 18.98 4.25
C LYS A 329 -2.93 18.99 2.73
N HIS A 330 -2.16 18.09 2.12
CA HIS A 330 -2.00 18.09 0.66
C HIS A 330 -3.25 17.57 -0.04
N GLY A 331 -3.81 16.46 0.46
CA GLY A 331 -4.86 15.71 -0.25
C GLY A 331 -4.33 14.97 -1.47
N PHE A 332 -3.01 14.87 -1.63
CA PHE A 332 -2.33 14.07 -2.64
C PHE A 332 -1.47 13.04 -1.91
N VAL A 333 -1.99 11.83 -1.78
CA VAL A 333 -1.49 10.85 -0.81
C VAL A 333 -0.75 9.72 -1.52
N HIS A 334 0.48 9.49 -1.08
CA HIS A 334 1.22 8.29 -1.44
C HIS A 334 0.66 7.09 -0.65
N CYS A 335 0.09 6.11 -1.37
CA CYS A 335 -0.67 5.01 -0.77
C CYS A 335 0.13 3.70 -0.62
N ASP A 336 1.46 3.73 -0.80
CA ASP A 336 2.31 2.54 -0.69
C ASP A 336 3.67 2.83 -0.03
N PRO A 337 3.69 3.31 1.23
CA PRO A 337 4.92 3.69 1.92
C PRO A 337 5.65 2.48 2.51
N HIS A 338 5.93 1.49 1.67
CA HIS A 338 6.64 0.29 2.08
C HIS A 338 8.08 0.63 2.48
N ALA A 339 8.64 -0.09 3.46
CA ALA A 339 10.01 0.18 3.94
C ALA A 339 11.08 0.12 2.84
N ALA A 340 10.85 -0.69 1.81
CA ALA A 340 11.72 -0.81 0.64
C ALA A 340 11.72 0.44 -0.27
N ASN A 341 10.70 1.31 -0.17
CA ASN A 341 10.56 2.52 -0.97
C ASN A 341 11.03 3.78 -0.23
N LEU A 342 11.56 3.62 0.99
CA LEU A 342 11.97 4.69 1.88
C LEU A 342 13.46 4.57 2.22
N LEU A 343 14.25 5.52 1.74
CA LEU A 343 15.65 5.67 2.12
C LEU A 343 15.82 6.83 3.10
N VAL A 344 16.89 6.76 3.89
CA VAL A 344 17.24 7.76 4.88
C VAL A 344 18.71 8.10 4.74
N ARG A 345 19.01 9.40 4.70
CA ARG A 345 20.37 9.92 4.78
C ARG A 345 20.45 11.08 5.78
N PRO A 346 21.65 11.46 6.24
CA PRO A 346 21.82 12.72 6.94
C PRO A 346 21.46 13.88 6.01
N LEU A 347 20.73 14.85 6.52
CA LEU A 347 20.38 16.06 5.80
C LEU A 347 21.69 16.73 5.29
N PRO A 348 21.87 16.94 3.97
CA PRO A 348 23.14 17.39 3.41
C PRO A 348 23.65 18.72 3.99
N SER A 349 22.73 19.62 4.33
CA SER A 349 23.03 20.92 4.95
C SER A 349 23.26 20.85 6.46
N SER A 350 22.99 19.72 7.11
CA SER A 350 23.14 19.57 8.56
C SER A 350 24.60 19.32 8.95
N LYS A 351 25.16 20.22 9.76
CA LYS A 351 26.37 19.91 10.52
C LYS A 351 26.06 18.87 11.60
N ALA A 352 27.04 18.06 11.97
CA ALA A 352 26.91 17.19 13.13
C ALA A 352 26.78 18.05 14.39
N SER A 353 25.84 17.66 15.26
CA SER A 353 25.71 18.22 16.61
C SER A 353 26.99 17.96 17.41
N ILE A 354 27.16 18.66 18.53
CA ILE A 354 28.24 18.46 19.50
C ILE A 354 28.33 16.97 19.94
N TRP A 355 27.19 16.27 19.94
CA TRP A 355 27.06 14.85 20.27
C TRP A 355 27.16 13.91 19.05
N GLY A 356 27.65 14.39 17.90
CA GLY A 356 27.77 13.63 16.65
C GLY A 356 26.44 13.35 15.92
N ARG A 357 25.30 13.81 16.45
CA ARG A 357 23.97 13.57 15.87
C ARG A 357 23.74 14.41 14.61
N ARG A 358 23.08 13.83 13.61
CA ARG A 358 22.71 14.53 12.36
C ARG A 358 21.20 14.44 12.15
N LYS A 359 20.63 15.51 11.59
CA LYS A 359 19.20 15.51 11.25
C LYS A 359 18.93 14.54 10.08
N PRO A 360 17.85 13.73 10.13
CA PRO A 360 17.50 12.87 9.01
C PRO A 360 16.94 13.67 7.83
N GLN A 361 17.13 13.16 6.62
CA GLN A 361 16.34 13.48 5.44
C GLN A 361 15.76 12.17 4.91
N LEU A 362 14.44 12.16 4.72
CA LEU A 362 13.67 11.06 4.18
C LEU A 362 13.64 11.17 2.65
N ILE A 363 13.96 10.08 1.97
CA ILE A 363 13.94 9.98 0.51
C ILE A 363 12.83 9.00 0.12
N LEU A 364 11.90 9.47 -0.72
CA LEU A 364 10.82 8.68 -1.29
C LEU A 364 11.25 8.22 -2.69
N LEU A 365 11.25 6.90 -2.93
CA LEU A 365 11.73 6.32 -4.20
C LEU A 365 10.60 5.99 -5.18
N ASP A 366 9.54 5.35 -4.69
CA ASP A 366 8.43 4.88 -5.52
C ASP A 366 7.28 5.88 -5.47
N HIS A 367 6.84 6.33 -6.65
CA HIS A 367 5.71 7.25 -6.77
C HIS A 367 4.57 6.71 -7.66
N GLY A 368 4.50 5.39 -7.85
CA GLY A 368 3.54 4.72 -8.71
C GLY A 368 2.10 4.75 -8.17
N LEU A 369 1.93 4.75 -6.84
CA LEU A 369 0.61 4.71 -6.21
C LEU A 369 0.29 5.98 -5.41
N TYR A 370 -0.38 6.91 -6.10
CA TYR A 370 -0.94 8.13 -5.50
C TYR A 370 -2.45 8.22 -5.68
N LYS A 371 -3.12 8.78 -4.67
CA LYS A 371 -4.55 9.09 -4.74
C LYS A 371 -4.83 10.51 -4.27
N GLU A 372 -5.71 11.17 -5.01
CA GLU A 372 -6.26 12.47 -4.61
C GLU A 372 -7.48 12.28 -3.72
N LEU A 373 -7.50 13.03 -2.63
CA LEU A 373 -8.64 13.20 -1.74
C LEU A 373 -9.33 14.51 -2.08
N ASP A 374 -10.63 14.45 -2.34
CA ASP A 374 -11.43 15.67 -2.40
C ASP A 374 -11.46 16.35 -1.02
N PHE A 375 -11.80 17.64 -1.02
CA PHE A 375 -11.79 18.46 0.18
C PHE A 375 -12.67 17.88 1.31
N GLN A 376 -13.84 17.33 0.98
CA GLN A 376 -14.80 16.84 1.96
C GLN A 376 -14.30 15.53 2.59
N THR A 377 -13.87 14.57 1.76
CA THR A 377 -13.28 13.32 2.25
C THR A 377 -12.06 13.57 3.11
N ARG A 378 -11.15 14.44 2.66
CA ARG A 378 -9.94 14.83 3.41
C ARG A 378 -10.28 15.43 4.77
N THR A 379 -11.22 16.38 4.81
CA THR A 379 -11.60 17.07 6.05
C THR A 379 -12.34 16.14 7.02
N ASN A 380 -13.21 15.27 6.51
CA ASN A 380 -13.89 14.26 7.32
C ASN A 380 -12.88 13.25 7.91
N TYR A 381 -11.90 12.82 7.12
CA TYR A 381 -10.85 11.90 7.56
C TYR A 381 -9.93 12.54 8.61
N ALA A 382 -9.52 13.81 8.41
CA ALA A 382 -8.79 14.57 9.41
C ALA A 382 -9.59 14.75 10.71
N SER A 383 -10.90 14.99 10.60
CA SER A 383 -11.79 15.15 11.74
C SER A 383 -12.00 13.84 12.51
N LEU A 384 -12.08 12.70 11.80
CA LEU A 384 -12.10 11.37 12.41
C LEU A 384 -10.81 11.11 13.21
N TRP A 385 -9.64 11.36 12.61
CA TRP A 385 -8.36 11.20 13.31
C TRP A 385 -8.23 12.11 14.53
N LYS A 386 -8.68 13.36 14.42
CA LYS A 386 -8.78 14.27 15.57
C LYS A 386 -9.68 13.68 16.66
N ALA A 387 -10.86 13.16 16.30
CA ALA A 387 -11.80 12.59 17.25
C ALA A 387 -11.25 11.33 17.95
N LEU A 388 -10.55 10.46 17.21
CA LEU A 388 -9.87 9.29 17.76
C LEU A 388 -8.81 9.68 18.79
N VAL A 389 -7.99 10.69 18.49
CA VAL A 389 -6.93 11.18 19.40
C VAL A 389 -7.50 11.80 20.67
N PHE A 390 -8.66 12.45 20.59
CA PHE A 390 -9.33 13.05 21.75
C PHE A 390 -10.41 12.17 22.38
N ALA A 391 -10.52 10.89 21.99
CA ALA A 391 -11.53 9.96 22.48
C ALA A 391 -12.99 10.48 22.38
N ASP A 392 -13.29 11.31 21.38
CA ASP A 392 -14.63 11.89 21.20
C ASP A 392 -15.55 10.91 20.47
N ALA A 393 -16.26 10.08 21.24
CA ALA A 393 -17.13 9.03 20.72
C ALA A 393 -18.20 9.54 19.74
N ASN A 394 -18.75 10.74 19.97
CA ASN A 394 -19.80 11.30 19.12
C ASN A 394 -19.21 11.75 17.77
N ALA A 395 -18.08 12.44 17.81
CA ALA A 395 -17.39 12.85 16.59
C ALA A 395 -16.85 11.63 15.82
N ILE A 396 -16.36 10.59 16.50
CA ILE A 396 -15.97 9.33 15.85
C ILE A 396 -17.16 8.75 15.09
N LYS A 397 -18.32 8.60 15.73
CA LYS A 397 -19.54 8.11 15.06
C LYS A 397 -19.89 8.96 13.84
N GLU A 398 -19.94 10.28 14.01
CA GLU A 398 -20.32 11.22 12.94
C GLU A 398 -19.40 11.07 11.71
N TYR A 399 -18.08 11.16 11.91
CA TYR A 399 -17.13 11.15 10.80
C TYR A 399 -16.93 9.77 10.19
N SER A 400 -17.01 8.70 10.98
CA SER A 400 -17.05 7.33 10.46
C SER A 400 -18.25 7.10 9.55
N THR A 401 -19.44 7.58 9.92
CA THR A 401 -20.64 7.50 9.07
C THR A 401 -20.47 8.31 7.78
N LYS A 402 -19.94 9.54 7.87
CA LYS A 402 -19.66 10.37 6.69
C LYS A 402 -18.63 9.77 5.73
N LEU A 403 -17.76 8.90 6.23
CA LEU A 403 -16.75 8.17 5.44
C LEU A 403 -17.25 6.82 4.92
N GLY A 404 -18.52 6.47 5.16
CA GLY A 404 -19.16 5.28 4.58
C GLY A 404 -19.21 4.05 5.49
N ALA A 405 -18.76 4.13 6.76
CA ALA A 405 -18.86 2.98 7.66
C ALA A 405 -20.32 2.62 8.02
N GLY A 406 -21.21 3.62 8.03
CA GLY A 406 -22.57 3.47 8.53
C GLY A 406 -22.67 3.61 10.06
N GLU A 407 -23.90 3.72 10.56
CA GLU A 407 -24.17 3.91 12.00
C GLU A 407 -23.97 2.65 12.85
N ASP A 408 -23.90 1.48 12.21
CA ASP A 408 -23.76 0.16 12.80
C ASP A 408 -22.29 -0.30 12.91
N LEU A 409 -21.39 0.21 12.05
CA LEU A 409 -20.00 -0.24 11.97
C LEU A 409 -18.96 0.83 12.33
N TYR A 410 -19.36 2.01 12.80
CA TYR A 410 -18.41 3.07 13.17
C TYR A 410 -17.39 2.63 14.24
N ALA A 411 -17.82 1.86 15.24
CA ALA A 411 -16.95 1.37 16.31
C ALA A 411 -15.91 0.37 15.77
N LEU A 412 -16.33 -0.50 14.85
CA LEU A 412 -15.44 -1.42 14.16
C LEU A 412 -14.46 -0.68 13.26
N PHE A 413 -14.93 0.35 12.52
CA PHE A 413 -14.06 1.16 11.69
C PHE A 413 -12.99 1.90 12.50
N ALA A 414 -13.39 2.49 13.62
CA ALA A 414 -12.46 3.09 14.57
C ALA A 414 -11.47 2.06 15.13
N GLY A 415 -11.94 0.85 15.43
CA GLY A 415 -11.10 -0.24 15.91
C GLY A 415 -10.07 -0.72 14.88
N VAL A 416 -10.47 -0.90 13.61
CA VAL A 416 -9.57 -1.21 12.50
C VAL A 416 -8.57 -0.07 12.27
N LEU A 417 -9.04 1.18 12.31
CA LEU A 417 -8.17 2.36 12.14
C LEU A 417 -7.14 2.51 13.24
N THR A 418 -7.41 2.08 14.46
CA THR A 418 -6.50 2.26 15.61
C THR A 418 -5.79 0.98 16.03
N MET A 419 -6.21 -0.15 15.46
CA MET A 419 -5.88 -1.51 15.91
C MET A 419 -6.20 -1.69 17.40
N ARG A 420 -7.44 -1.36 17.79
CA ARG A 420 -7.91 -1.41 19.18
C ARG A 420 -9.37 -1.82 19.30
N PRO A 421 -9.75 -2.49 20.40
CA PRO A 421 -11.15 -2.66 20.73
C PRO A 421 -11.77 -1.30 21.11
N TRP A 422 -13.08 -1.16 20.87
CA TRP A 422 -13.81 0.09 21.05
C TRP A 422 -13.64 0.72 22.43
N ASN A 423 -13.67 -0.10 23.49
CA ASN A 423 -13.47 0.34 24.88
C ASN A 423 -12.15 1.08 25.09
N ARG A 424 -11.08 0.72 24.37
CA ARG A 424 -9.79 1.42 24.40
C ARG A 424 -9.78 2.67 23.53
N VAL A 425 -10.53 2.70 22.44
CA VAL A 425 -10.60 3.87 21.55
C VAL A 425 -11.27 5.06 22.24
N VAL A 426 -12.30 4.81 23.05
CA VAL A 426 -13.04 5.86 23.77
C VAL A 426 -12.58 6.06 25.21
N ASP A 427 -11.50 5.40 25.61
CA ASP A 427 -10.91 5.60 26.93
C ASP A 427 -10.30 7.01 26.98
N PRO A 428 -10.69 7.87 27.94
CA PRO A 428 -10.19 9.24 28.03
C PRO A 428 -8.76 9.33 28.58
N SER A 429 -8.14 8.21 28.98
CA SER A 429 -6.74 8.17 29.42
C SER A 429 -5.78 8.62 28.33
N MET A 430 -4.65 9.22 28.71
CA MET A 430 -3.68 9.76 27.74
C MET A 430 -2.93 8.68 26.97
N ASP A 431 -2.87 7.48 27.52
CA ASP A 431 -2.21 6.31 26.95
C ASP A 431 -3.21 5.32 26.32
N HIS A 432 -4.47 5.73 26.14
CA HIS A 432 -5.51 4.91 25.51
C HIS A 432 -5.16 4.46 24.10
N LEU A 433 -4.27 5.21 23.42
CA LEU A 433 -3.70 4.90 22.11
C LEU A 433 -2.29 4.26 22.14
N VAL A 434 -1.84 3.73 23.29
CA VAL A 434 -0.57 2.98 23.44
C VAL A 434 -0.78 1.48 23.38
N ILE A 435 -0.06 0.79 22.48
CA ILE A 435 0.05 -0.68 22.50
C ILE A 435 1.36 -0.99 23.21
N GLN A 436 1.31 -1.71 24.33
CA GLN A 436 2.55 -2.10 25.02
C GLN A 436 3.31 -3.17 24.23
N GLY A 437 2.61 -3.83 23.29
CA GLY A 437 3.18 -4.82 22.38
C GLY A 437 3.26 -6.21 23.03
N ASN A 438 2.51 -6.40 24.11
CA ASN A 438 2.51 -7.64 24.89
C ASN A 438 1.73 -8.71 24.11
N GLU A 439 2.02 -9.99 24.33
CA GLU A 439 1.28 -11.09 23.68
C GLU A 439 -0.23 -11.02 23.94
N SER A 440 -0.65 -10.52 25.10
CA SER A 440 -2.06 -10.29 25.43
C SER A 440 -2.76 -9.34 24.45
N ASP A 441 -2.10 -8.26 24.03
CA ASP A 441 -2.66 -7.27 23.13
C ASP A 441 -2.85 -7.86 21.73
N ARG A 442 -1.90 -8.71 21.28
CA ARG A 442 -1.97 -9.40 19.98
C ARG A 442 -3.08 -10.44 19.96
N LEU A 443 -3.23 -11.21 21.05
CA LEU A 443 -4.29 -12.21 21.20
C LEU A 443 -5.67 -11.55 21.26
N GLU A 444 -5.83 -10.45 22.00
CA GLU A 444 -7.10 -9.71 22.06
C GLU A 444 -7.50 -9.17 20.67
N LEU A 445 -6.55 -8.67 19.89
CA LEU A 445 -6.77 -8.21 18.52
C LEU A 445 -7.07 -9.35 17.53
N GLN A 446 -6.40 -10.49 17.65
CA GLN A 446 -6.69 -11.68 16.83
C GLN A 446 -8.09 -12.24 17.15
N MET A 447 -8.45 -12.32 18.43
CA MET A 447 -9.79 -12.72 18.86
C MET A 447 -10.85 -11.75 18.30
N TYR A 448 -10.61 -10.44 18.42
CA TYR A 448 -11.47 -9.42 17.85
C TYR A 448 -11.64 -9.60 16.33
N ALA A 449 -10.55 -9.75 15.57
CA ALA A 449 -10.60 -9.96 14.12
C ALA A 449 -11.38 -11.24 13.74
N SER A 450 -11.16 -12.35 14.46
CA SER A 450 -11.86 -13.62 14.20
C SER A 450 -13.37 -13.55 14.49
N GLN A 451 -13.76 -12.86 15.56
CA GLN A 451 -15.15 -12.68 15.96
C GLN A 451 -15.90 -11.74 15.02
N TYR A 452 -15.23 -10.70 14.53
CA TYR A 452 -15.83 -9.67 13.70
C TYR A 452 -15.54 -9.82 12.20
N PHE A 453 -15.02 -10.97 11.76
CA PHE A 453 -14.61 -11.18 10.36
C PHE A 453 -15.70 -10.77 9.35
N HIS A 454 -16.94 -11.24 9.56
CA HIS A 454 -18.06 -10.90 8.68
C HIS A 454 -18.35 -9.39 8.67
N GLN A 455 -18.34 -8.74 9.83
CA GLN A 455 -18.57 -7.30 9.96
C GLN A 455 -17.41 -6.48 9.36
N ILE A 456 -16.17 -6.99 9.43
CA ILE A 456 -15.01 -6.37 8.79
C ILE A 456 -15.18 -6.46 7.27
N SER A 457 -15.55 -7.61 6.72
CA SER A 457 -15.83 -7.74 5.28
C SER A 457 -16.96 -6.81 4.84
N GLU A 458 -18.03 -6.67 5.63
CA GLU A 458 -19.11 -5.71 5.38
C GLU A 458 -18.60 -4.26 5.39
N LEU A 459 -17.82 -3.89 6.41
CA LEU A 459 -17.26 -2.55 6.54
C LEU A 459 -16.40 -2.20 5.32
N LEU A 460 -15.50 -3.10 4.92
CA LEU A 460 -14.61 -2.87 3.78
C LEU A 460 -15.39 -2.66 2.49
N ARG A 461 -16.49 -3.40 2.28
CA ARG A 461 -17.35 -3.23 1.11
C ARG A 461 -18.07 -1.88 1.07
N ARG A 462 -18.37 -1.30 2.24
CA ARG A 462 -19.07 0.01 2.32
C ARG A 462 -18.12 1.20 2.19
N LEU A 463 -16.87 1.04 2.63
CA LEU A 463 -15.91 2.13 2.64
C LEU A 463 -15.49 2.52 1.21
N PRO A 464 -15.41 3.82 0.89
CA PRO A 464 -14.84 4.26 -0.37
C PRO A 464 -13.41 3.77 -0.51
N ARG A 465 -13.04 3.33 -1.72
CA ARG A 465 -11.71 2.79 -2.02
C ARG A 465 -10.54 3.67 -1.57
N VAL A 466 -10.70 5.00 -1.65
CA VAL A 466 -9.64 5.89 -1.18
C VAL A 466 -9.37 5.71 0.32
N ILE A 467 -10.39 5.43 1.11
CA ILE A 467 -10.27 5.14 2.55
C ILE A 467 -9.61 3.79 2.77
N LEU A 468 -9.91 2.78 1.96
CA LEU A 468 -9.22 1.48 2.00
C LEU A 468 -7.72 1.63 1.72
N LEU A 469 -7.35 2.45 0.74
CA LEU A 469 -5.94 2.80 0.49
C LEU A 469 -5.32 3.56 1.67
N MET A 470 -6.07 4.42 2.35
CA MET A 470 -5.58 5.07 3.58
C MET A 470 -5.37 4.08 4.72
N LEU A 471 -6.25 3.07 4.88
CA LEU A 471 -6.06 1.98 5.84
C LEU A 471 -4.75 1.25 5.58
N LYS A 472 -4.54 0.81 4.33
CA LYS A 472 -3.27 0.18 3.91
C LYS A 472 -2.07 1.08 4.20
N THR A 473 -2.17 2.37 3.89
CA THR A 473 -1.09 3.35 4.12
C THR A 473 -0.73 3.41 5.61
N ASN A 474 -1.73 3.47 6.49
CA ASN A 474 -1.50 3.49 7.94
C ASN A 474 -0.82 2.21 8.42
N ASP A 475 -1.20 1.04 7.90
CA ASP A 475 -0.59 -0.24 8.27
C ASP A 475 0.87 -0.31 7.85
N CYS A 476 1.20 0.13 6.62
CA CYS A 476 2.59 0.24 6.19
C CYS A 476 3.40 1.19 7.10
N LEU A 477 2.84 2.33 7.48
CA LEU A 477 3.51 3.28 8.38
C LEU A 477 3.72 2.69 9.78
N ARG A 478 2.77 1.91 10.30
CA ARG A 478 2.92 1.18 11.55
C ARG A 478 4.05 0.16 11.47
N ALA A 479 4.12 -0.61 10.37
CA ALA A 479 5.19 -1.58 10.17
C ALA A 479 6.58 -0.91 10.13
N VAL A 480 6.69 0.26 9.47
CA VAL A 480 7.90 1.07 9.48
C VAL A 480 8.23 1.56 10.90
N ASN A 481 7.25 2.08 11.63
CA ASN A 481 7.44 2.57 13.00
C ASN A 481 7.83 1.46 13.99
N ASN A 482 7.26 0.26 13.83
CA ASN A 482 7.63 -0.90 14.64
C ASN A 482 9.07 -1.34 14.36
N SER A 483 9.53 -1.27 13.09
CA SER A 483 10.90 -1.59 12.69
C SER A 483 11.92 -0.57 13.25
N LEU A 484 11.64 0.72 13.04
CA LEU A 484 11.78 1.84 13.98
C LEU A 484 12.28 1.57 15.40
N LEU A 485 11.28 1.40 16.26
CA LEU A 485 11.35 1.68 17.69
C LEU A 485 11.05 0.43 18.54
N GLN A 486 10.83 -0.73 17.91
CA GLN A 486 10.51 -2.01 18.56
C GLN A 486 9.28 -1.91 19.49
N GLY A 487 8.26 -1.15 19.06
CA GLY A 487 7.01 -0.95 19.81
C GLY A 487 6.22 0.24 19.28
N SER A 488 4.98 0.41 19.75
CA SER A 488 4.17 1.55 19.35
C SER A 488 4.70 2.84 19.99
N SER A 489 5.04 3.85 19.17
CA SER A 489 5.38 5.16 19.70
C SER A 489 4.13 6.01 19.86
N LEU A 490 3.89 6.43 21.10
CA LEU A 490 2.96 7.51 21.45
C LEU A 490 3.12 8.74 20.55
N GLU A 491 4.35 9.01 20.13
CA GLU A 491 4.67 10.15 19.27
C GLU A 491 4.00 10.07 17.90
N THR A 492 3.86 8.88 17.29
CA THR A 492 3.22 8.76 15.97
C THR A 492 1.75 9.17 16.02
N PHE A 493 1.00 8.69 17.01
CA PHE A 493 -0.40 9.11 17.20
C PHE A 493 -0.52 10.59 17.53
N PHE A 494 0.41 11.11 18.33
CA PHE A 494 0.45 12.54 18.64
C PHE A 494 0.72 13.40 17.40
N VAL A 495 1.67 13.02 16.55
CA VAL A 495 1.97 13.69 15.29
C VAL A 495 0.75 13.67 14.36
N ILE A 496 0.12 12.51 14.19
CA ILE A 496 -1.10 12.38 13.39
C ILE A 496 -2.22 13.26 13.95
N GLY A 497 -2.42 13.25 15.27
CA GLY A 497 -3.41 14.09 15.95
C GLY A 497 -3.16 15.58 15.79
N LYS A 498 -1.90 16.00 15.87
CA LYS A 498 -1.50 17.40 15.65
C LYS A 498 -1.79 17.83 14.21
N VAL A 499 -1.27 17.10 13.22
CA VAL A 499 -1.40 17.47 11.80
C VAL A 499 -2.86 17.41 11.35
N SER A 500 -3.61 16.39 11.78
CA SER A 500 -5.04 16.28 11.45
C SER A 500 -5.85 17.42 12.08
N SER A 501 -5.55 17.79 13.34
CA SER A 501 -6.25 18.88 14.01
C SER A 501 -5.92 20.26 13.41
N GLU A 502 -4.68 20.49 13.02
CA GLU A 502 -4.27 21.68 12.25
C GLU A 502 -5.02 21.76 10.92
N ALA A 503 -5.08 20.66 10.17
CA ALA A 503 -5.80 20.59 8.90
C ALA A 503 -7.30 20.90 9.05
N VAL A 504 -7.94 20.43 10.12
CA VAL A 504 -9.35 20.76 10.42
C VAL A 504 -9.53 22.25 10.69
N ILE A 505 -8.60 22.89 11.41
CA ILE A 505 -8.65 24.34 11.65
C ILE A 505 -8.45 25.12 10.35
N GLU A 506 -7.47 24.74 9.54
CA GLU A 506 -7.22 25.36 8.22
C GLU A 506 -8.46 25.24 7.31
N ALA A 507 -9.09 24.07 7.28
CA ALA A 507 -10.33 23.85 6.54
C ALA A 507 -11.47 24.76 7.03
N LYS A 508 -11.65 24.89 8.36
CA LYS A 508 -12.63 25.83 8.95
C LYS A 508 -12.30 27.28 8.57
N MET A 509 -11.03 27.68 8.58
CA MET A 509 -10.60 29.04 8.21
C MET A 509 -10.93 29.37 6.76
N LEU A 510 -10.69 28.44 5.83
CA LEU A 510 -11.00 28.61 4.41
C LEU A 510 -12.50 28.77 4.15
N GLN A 511 -13.36 28.17 4.98
CA GLN A 511 -14.81 28.24 4.86
C GLN A 511 -15.43 29.41 5.66
N SER A 512 -14.66 30.09 6.50
CA SER A 512 -15.17 31.17 7.36
C SER A 512 -15.54 32.40 6.54
N LYS A 513 -16.78 32.88 6.70
CA LYS A 513 -17.30 34.09 6.03
C LYS A 513 -17.51 35.28 6.97
N SER A 514 -17.29 35.11 8.27
CA SER A 514 -17.62 36.08 9.32
C SER A 514 -16.48 36.26 10.32
N LEU A 515 -16.34 37.48 10.85
CA LEU A 515 -15.36 37.83 11.90
C LEU A 515 -15.60 37.06 13.20
N LEU A 516 -16.86 36.82 13.58
CA LEU A 516 -17.22 36.03 14.76
C LEU A 516 -16.81 34.56 14.59
N THR A 517 -17.09 33.99 13.43
CA THR A 517 -16.65 32.63 13.09
C THR A 517 -15.13 32.52 13.09
N TRP A 518 -14.44 33.53 12.57
CA TRP A 518 -12.98 33.61 12.58
C TRP A 518 -12.40 33.68 14.01
N LEU A 519 -12.98 34.49 14.89
CA LEU A 519 -12.57 34.59 16.30
C LEU A 519 -12.79 33.26 17.04
N ASN A 520 -13.93 32.61 16.82
CA ASN A 520 -14.19 31.28 17.39
C ASN A 520 -13.18 30.23 16.91
N ILE A 521 -12.83 30.24 15.61
CA ILE A 521 -11.80 29.33 15.08
C ILE A 521 -10.42 29.62 15.68
N LYS A 522 -10.10 30.89 15.95
CA LYS A 522 -8.86 31.26 16.65
C LYS A 522 -8.84 30.76 18.10
N LEU A 523 -9.95 30.86 18.82
CA LEU A 523 -10.09 30.30 20.17
C LEU A 523 -9.97 28.76 20.14
N ASP A 524 -10.64 28.09 19.20
CA ASP A 524 -10.50 26.64 18.97
C ASP A 524 -9.03 26.24 18.76
N LYS A 525 -8.29 27.05 17.98
CA LYS A 525 -6.86 26.83 17.74
C LYS A 525 -6.03 26.93 19.02
N ILE A 526 -6.25 27.98 19.82
CA ILE A 526 -5.54 28.16 21.09
C ILE A 526 -5.85 27.00 22.04
N LEU A 527 -7.14 26.62 22.16
CA LEU A 527 -7.55 25.51 23.01
C LEU A 527 -6.92 24.18 22.57
N LEU A 528 -6.84 23.95 21.26
CA LEU A 528 -6.15 22.79 20.70
C LEU A 528 -4.67 22.77 21.06
N GLU A 529 -3.96 23.89 20.88
CA GLU A 529 -2.53 24.01 21.21
C GLU A 529 -2.29 23.75 22.71
N VAL A 530 -3.15 24.27 23.58
CA VAL A 530 -3.09 24.00 25.03
C VAL A 530 -3.32 22.51 25.33
N ARG A 531 -4.31 21.87 24.70
CA ARG A 531 -4.55 20.43 24.88
C ARG A 531 -3.38 19.57 24.41
N LEU A 532 -2.87 19.84 23.20
CA LEU A 532 -1.70 19.13 22.66
C LEU A 532 -0.46 19.32 23.54
N TRP A 533 -0.26 20.53 24.08
CA TRP A 533 0.81 20.78 25.02
C TRP A 533 0.65 19.99 26.33
N GLY A 534 -0.56 19.97 26.90
CA GLY A 534 -0.89 19.15 28.08
C GLY A 534 -0.63 17.66 27.85
N MET A 535 -1.03 17.13 26.69
CA MET A 535 -0.72 15.77 26.26
C MET A 535 0.79 15.53 26.21
N GLN A 536 1.54 16.42 25.55
CA GLN A 536 3.00 16.30 25.44
C GLN A 536 3.68 16.26 26.81
N VAL A 537 3.26 17.11 27.75
CA VAL A 537 3.77 17.11 29.13
C VAL A 537 3.44 15.78 29.83
N ALA A 538 2.22 15.28 29.69
CA ALA A 538 1.84 13.98 30.26
C ALA A 538 2.68 12.83 29.71
N LEU A 539 2.97 12.83 28.40
CA LEU A 539 3.85 11.84 27.76
C LEU A 539 5.27 11.90 28.32
N TRP A 540 5.81 13.10 28.53
CA TRP A 540 7.13 13.28 29.13
C TRP A 540 7.16 12.72 30.56
N LEU A 541 6.12 12.97 31.35
CA LEU A 541 6.00 12.43 32.71
C LEU A 541 5.90 10.89 32.70
N LEU A 542 5.17 10.30 31.75
CA LEU A 542 5.08 8.84 31.59
C LEU A 542 6.42 8.22 31.19
N GLN A 543 7.15 8.84 30.26
CA GLN A 543 8.49 8.40 29.86
C GLN A 543 9.48 8.48 31.03
N LEU A 544 9.42 9.55 31.82
CA LEU A 544 10.25 9.74 33.01
C LEU A 544 9.90 8.73 34.11
N ARG A 545 8.62 8.38 34.28
CA ARG A 545 8.19 7.33 35.21
C ARG A 545 8.70 5.95 34.78
N LYS A 546 8.64 5.64 33.48
CA LYS A 546 9.17 4.37 32.93
C LYS A 546 10.69 4.25 33.08
N SER A 547 11.45 5.33 32.85
CA SER A 547 12.91 5.31 33.03
C SER A 547 13.30 5.11 34.50
N LEU A 548 12.56 5.74 35.43
CA LEU A 548 12.76 5.55 36.87
C LEU A 548 12.38 4.14 37.35
N SER A 549 11.31 3.54 36.82
CA SER A 549 10.93 2.17 37.21
C SER A 549 11.92 1.13 36.71
N TRP A 550 12.53 1.34 35.54
CA TRP A 550 13.58 0.47 35.00
C TRP A 550 14.86 0.56 35.83
N TYR A 551 15.21 1.76 36.31
CA TYR A 551 16.34 1.97 37.21
C TYR A 551 16.15 1.25 38.56
N ASN A 552 14.92 1.23 39.10
CA ASN A 552 14.60 0.52 40.33
C ASN A 552 14.48 -1.01 40.19
N GLN A 553 14.44 -1.56 38.97
CA GLN A 553 14.45 -3.00 38.70
C GLN A 553 15.86 -3.54 38.33
N ALA A 554 16.79 -2.65 38.00
CA ALA A 554 18.18 -2.97 37.67
C ALA A 554 19.15 -2.84 38.87
N LEU A 555 18.65 -2.32 40.00
CA LEU A 555 19.24 -2.41 41.35
C LEU A 555 18.65 -3.61 42.07
#